data_AF-A0A060CK77-F1
#
_entry.id   AF-A0A060CK77-F1
#
_cell.length_a   1.000
_cell.length_b   1.000
_cell.length_c   1.000
_cell.angle_alpha   90.00
_cell.angle_beta   90.00
_cell.angle_gamma   90.00
#
_symmetry.space_group_name_H-M   'P 1'
#
loop_
_entity.id
_entity.type
_entity.pdbx_description
1 polymer ?
#
loop_
_entity_poly.entity_id
_entity_poly.type
_entity_poly.pdbx_seq_one_letter_code
_entity_poly.pdbx_strand_id
1 'polypeptide(L)'
;GKLNHKEINYIKHLLAEAYKRNMLILLDMHNYGRRKDNGKDRIIGDSVTIDHFAYAWKLIAKELKGNKALYGYGLMNEPHNMLEAVPWFTIAQKTINEIRTVDSETVIVVGGNHWSSAMQWQEVSDSLRNLVDPAQNLIFEAHCYFDKDGSGVYKHSYDEEQAYPNIGIDRV
;
A
#
# COMPACT_ATOMS: atom_id res chain seq x y z
N GLY A 1 -4.48 -13.28 14.65
CA GLY A 1 -4.12 -12.93 16.05
C GLY A 1 -4.65 -11.55 16.38
N LYS A 2 -4.56 -11.12 17.65
CA LYS A 2 -4.88 -9.72 18.04
C LYS A 2 -3.76 -8.78 17.59
N LEU A 3 -4.08 -7.50 17.37
CA LEU A 3 -3.08 -6.46 17.16
C LEU A 3 -2.20 -6.30 18.41
N ASN A 4 -0.95 -5.90 18.22
CA ASN A 4 -0.10 -5.50 19.33
C ASN A 4 -0.61 -4.17 19.89
N HIS A 5 -1.04 -4.17 21.15
CA HIS A 5 -1.61 -2.98 21.78
C HIS A 5 -0.62 -1.81 21.90
N LYS A 6 0.69 -2.07 22.03
CA LYS A 6 1.69 -1.00 22.09
C LYS A 6 1.79 -0.28 20.74
N GLU A 7 1.87 -1.04 19.66
CA GLU A 7 1.98 -0.49 18.29
C GLU A 7 0.73 0.30 17.90
N ILE A 8 -0.48 -0.25 18.11
CA ILE A 8 -1.71 0.46 17.75
C ILE A 8 -1.91 1.74 18.58
N ASN A 9 -1.52 1.72 19.86
CA ASN A 9 -1.56 2.92 20.70
C ASN A 9 -0.54 3.97 20.25
N TYR A 10 0.63 3.54 19.78
CA TYR A 10 1.62 4.45 19.22
C TYR A 10 1.11 5.10 17.92
N ILE A 11 0.49 4.34 17.02
CA ILE A 11 -0.16 4.90 15.82
C ILE A 11 -1.25 5.92 16.20
N LYS A 12 -2.10 5.61 17.18
CA LYS A 12 -3.11 6.56 17.69
C LYS A 12 -2.49 7.83 18.28
N HIS A 13 -1.37 7.71 18.97
CA HIS A 13 -0.61 8.84 19.48
C HIS A 13 -0.09 9.72 18.32
N LEU A 14 0.51 9.13 17.28
CA LEU A 14 0.97 9.86 16.09
C LEU A 14 -0.17 10.60 15.39
N LEU A 15 -1.34 9.96 15.23
CA LEU A 15 -2.54 10.61 14.70
C LEU A 15 -3.00 11.80 15.56
N ALA A 16 -2.97 11.66 16.89
CA ALA A 16 -3.31 12.76 17.78
C ALA A 16 -2.30 13.93 17.68
N GLU A 17 -1.01 13.64 17.50
CA GLU A 17 0.01 14.67 17.29
C GLU A 17 -0.12 15.36 15.92
N ALA A 18 -0.46 14.62 14.87
CA ALA A 18 -0.75 15.17 13.55
C ALA A 18 -1.98 16.09 13.58
N TYR A 19 -3.05 15.67 14.27
CA TYR A 19 -4.27 16.48 14.43
C TYR A 19 -3.99 17.85 15.06
N LYS A 20 -3.16 17.91 16.11
CA LYS A 20 -2.76 19.17 16.76
C LYS A 20 -2.02 20.13 15.83
N ARG A 21 -1.46 19.62 14.73
CA ARG A 21 -0.64 20.35 13.74
C ARG A 21 -1.36 20.54 12.41
N ASN A 22 -2.65 20.24 12.33
CA ASN A 22 -3.42 20.29 11.08
C ASN A 22 -2.81 19.41 9.96
N MET A 23 -2.21 18.28 10.34
CA MET A 23 -1.66 17.29 9.42
C MET A 23 -2.57 16.06 9.34
N LEU A 24 -2.56 15.42 8.18
CA LEU A 24 -3.19 14.11 7.98
C LEU A 24 -2.10 13.04 7.79
N ILE A 25 -2.42 11.80 8.14
CA ILE A 25 -1.54 10.63 8.02
C ILE A 25 -2.19 9.61 7.09
N LEU A 26 -1.48 9.24 6.03
CA LEU A 26 -1.71 8.00 5.29
C LEU A 26 -0.98 6.87 6.02
N LEU A 27 -1.72 5.87 6.51
CA LEU A 27 -1.10 4.72 7.17
C LEU A 27 -0.67 3.70 6.12
N ASP A 28 0.64 3.57 5.91
CA ASP A 28 1.23 2.63 4.95
C ASP A 28 1.67 1.31 5.62
N MET A 29 1.19 0.18 5.11
CA MET A 29 1.73 -1.14 5.46
C MET A 29 2.95 -1.46 4.60
N HIS A 30 4.13 -1.11 5.13
CA HIS A 30 5.39 -1.15 4.39
C HIS A 30 6.01 -2.57 4.29
N ASN A 31 5.35 -3.47 3.56
CA ASN A 31 5.63 -4.91 3.62
C ASN A 31 5.85 -5.61 2.27
N TYR A 32 5.83 -4.91 1.13
CA TYR A 32 6.19 -5.44 -0.18
C TYR A 32 5.35 -6.66 -0.63
N GLY A 33 4.09 -6.75 -0.23
CA GLY A 33 3.21 -7.90 -0.51
C GLY A 33 3.57 -9.17 0.27
N ARG A 34 4.36 -9.06 1.34
CA ARG A 34 4.91 -10.19 2.11
C ARG A 34 4.62 -10.06 3.61
N ARG A 35 4.76 -11.16 4.33
CA ARG A 35 4.76 -11.19 5.80
C ARG A 35 5.85 -12.12 6.28
N LYS A 36 6.58 -11.72 7.34
CA LYS A 36 7.49 -12.62 8.04
C LYS A 36 6.71 -13.71 8.78
N ASP A 37 7.02 -14.95 8.46
CA ASP A 37 6.48 -16.14 9.11
C ASP A 37 7.63 -17.11 9.42
N ASN A 38 7.86 -17.35 10.72
CA ASN A 38 9.02 -18.11 11.21
C ASN A 38 10.36 -17.61 10.64
N GLY A 39 10.54 -16.29 10.59
CA GLY A 39 11.75 -15.62 10.12
C GLY A 39 11.92 -15.56 8.60
N LYS A 40 11.00 -16.15 7.83
CA LYS A 40 11.03 -16.13 6.36
C LYS A 40 9.97 -15.20 5.80
N ASP A 41 10.30 -14.48 4.73
CA ASP A 41 9.31 -13.70 4.00
C ASP A 41 8.42 -14.64 3.19
N ARG A 42 7.11 -14.56 3.46
CA ARG A 42 6.06 -15.30 2.75
C ARG A 42 5.24 -14.32 1.92
N ILE A 43 5.03 -14.64 0.65
CA ILE A 43 4.16 -13.83 -0.21
C ILE A 43 2.72 -14.02 0.27
N ILE A 44 1.96 -12.94 0.37
CA ILE A 44 0.53 -13.05 0.69
C ILE A 44 -0.15 -13.84 -0.44
N GLY A 45 -0.87 -14.91 -0.08
CA GLY A 45 -1.42 -15.90 -1.01
C GLY A 45 -0.69 -17.26 -1.00
N ASP A 46 0.48 -17.36 -0.36
CA ASP A 46 1.15 -18.62 0.01
C ASP A 46 0.57 -19.10 1.37
N SER A 47 1.37 -19.60 2.31
CA SER A 47 0.99 -20.01 3.66
C SER A 47 0.39 -18.86 4.45
N VAL A 48 0.80 -17.62 4.16
CA VAL A 48 0.12 -16.42 4.61
C VAL A 48 -1.03 -16.13 3.64
N THR A 49 -2.19 -16.71 3.94
CA THR A 49 -3.41 -16.55 3.11
C THR A 49 -3.90 -15.11 3.03
N ILE A 50 -4.76 -14.83 2.04
CA ILE A 50 -5.43 -13.54 1.87
C ILE A 50 -6.27 -13.17 3.11
N ASP A 51 -6.91 -14.16 3.76
CA ASP A 51 -7.70 -13.94 4.98
C ASP A 51 -6.86 -13.34 6.12
N HIS A 52 -5.61 -13.76 6.27
CA HIS A 52 -4.73 -13.19 7.30
C HIS A 52 -4.50 -11.70 7.08
N PHE A 53 -4.25 -11.30 5.82
CA PHE A 53 -4.01 -9.91 5.45
C PHE A 53 -5.27 -9.06 5.57
N ALA A 54 -6.39 -9.51 4.99
CA ALA A 54 -7.66 -8.81 5.03
C ALA A 54 -8.20 -8.66 6.47
N TYR A 55 -8.04 -9.69 7.30
CA TYR A 55 -8.42 -9.62 8.71
C TYR A 55 -7.55 -8.66 9.52
N ALA A 56 -6.24 -8.60 9.25
CA ALA A 56 -5.36 -7.63 9.90
C ALA A 56 -5.81 -6.19 9.59
N TRP A 57 -6.09 -5.89 8.32
CA TRP A 57 -6.60 -4.59 7.90
C TRP A 57 -7.96 -4.23 8.51
N LYS A 58 -8.88 -5.18 8.60
CA LYS A 58 -10.15 -4.98 9.32
C LYS A 58 -9.95 -4.60 10.78
N LEU A 59 -9.01 -5.24 11.49
CA LEU A 59 -8.72 -4.88 12.87
C LEU A 59 -8.10 -3.47 12.97
N ILE A 60 -7.18 -3.12 12.06
CA ILE A 60 -6.56 -1.79 12.01
C ILE A 60 -7.63 -0.72 11.74
N ALA A 61 -8.44 -0.89 10.70
CA ALA A 61 -9.50 0.04 10.35
C ALA A 61 -10.51 0.22 11.48
N LYS A 62 -10.90 -0.87 12.15
CA LYS A 62 -11.80 -0.80 13.32
C LYS A 62 -11.24 0.05 14.46
N GLU A 63 -9.92 0.01 14.70
CA GLU A 63 -9.26 0.76 15.76
C GLU A 63 -9.05 2.24 15.42
N LEU A 64 -8.95 2.59 14.13
CA LEU A 64 -8.52 3.91 13.67
C LEU A 64 -9.62 4.75 13.02
N LYS A 65 -10.73 4.14 12.59
CA LYS A 65 -11.84 4.84 11.93
C LYS A 65 -12.35 6.03 12.76
N GLY A 66 -12.76 7.10 12.08
CA GLY A 66 -13.25 8.33 12.70
C GLY A 66 -12.16 9.20 13.34
N ASN A 67 -10.89 8.81 13.29
CA ASN A 67 -9.79 9.69 13.67
C ASN A 67 -9.65 10.82 12.63
N LYS A 68 -9.76 12.07 13.08
CA LYS A 68 -9.75 13.24 12.20
C LYS A 68 -8.44 13.51 11.46
N ALA A 69 -7.33 12.94 11.94
CA ALA A 69 -6.04 13.05 11.27
C ALA A 69 -5.71 11.84 10.38
N LEU A 70 -6.59 10.85 10.28
CA LEU A 70 -6.38 9.72 9.37
C LEU A 70 -6.84 10.13 7.97
N TYR A 71 -5.89 10.20 7.03
CA TYR A 71 -6.20 10.43 5.61
C TYR A 71 -6.74 9.17 4.95
N GLY A 72 -6.06 8.05 5.15
CA GLY A 72 -6.37 6.81 4.43
C GLY A 72 -5.56 5.61 4.89
N TYR A 73 -5.92 4.46 4.32
CA TYR A 73 -5.26 3.17 4.50
C TYR A 73 -4.45 2.82 3.24
N GLY A 74 -3.12 2.95 3.28
CA GLY A 74 -2.21 2.46 2.25
C GLY A 74 -2.03 0.96 2.41
N LEU A 75 -2.73 0.17 1.59
CA LEU A 75 -2.89 -1.26 1.82
C LEU A 75 -1.56 -2.01 1.89
N MET A 76 -0.61 -1.64 1.05
CA MET A 76 0.68 -2.29 0.94
C MET A 76 1.64 -1.42 0.12
N ASN A 77 2.79 -1.09 0.70
CA ASN A 77 3.90 -0.51 -0.06
C ASN A 77 4.43 -1.52 -1.08
N GLU A 78 4.58 -1.08 -2.32
CA GLU A 78 5.34 -1.76 -3.39
C GLU A 78 5.18 -3.29 -3.46
N PRO A 79 3.95 -3.85 -3.62
CA PRO A 79 3.81 -5.26 -3.98
C PRO A 79 4.69 -5.61 -5.19
N HIS A 80 5.43 -6.71 -5.12
CA HIS A 80 6.28 -7.13 -6.23
C HIS A 80 6.41 -8.66 -6.30
N ASN A 81 6.51 -9.18 -7.53
CA ASN A 81 6.57 -10.63 -7.80
C ASN A 81 5.45 -11.41 -7.09
N MET A 82 4.24 -10.85 -7.10
CA MET A 82 3.06 -11.51 -6.54
C MET A 82 2.75 -12.79 -7.31
N LEU A 83 2.15 -13.77 -6.62
CA LEU A 83 1.87 -15.09 -7.19
C LEU A 83 0.81 -14.98 -8.29
N GLU A 84 1.02 -15.65 -9.43
CA GLU A 84 0.03 -15.68 -10.51
C GLU A 84 -1.27 -16.38 -10.07
N ALA A 85 -1.16 -17.45 -9.29
CA ALA A 85 -2.31 -18.17 -8.74
C ALA A 85 -3.14 -17.34 -7.75
N VAL A 86 -2.53 -16.34 -7.11
CA VAL A 86 -3.18 -15.43 -6.15
C VAL A 86 -2.71 -14.00 -6.45
N PRO A 87 -3.22 -13.39 -7.54
CA PRO A 87 -2.73 -12.11 -8.00
C PRO A 87 -3.08 -10.99 -7.01
N TRP A 88 -2.31 -9.91 -7.06
CA TRP A 88 -2.50 -8.76 -6.18
C TRP A 88 -3.92 -8.19 -6.21
N PHE A 89 -4.57 -8.16 -7.39
CA PHE A 89 -5.96 -7.75 -7.55
C PHE A 89 -6.90 -8.49 -6.57
N THR A 90 -6.78 -9.82 -6.49
CA THR A 90 -7.62 -10.67 -5.62
C THR A 90 -7.37 -10.35 -4.15
N ILE A 91 -6.11 -10.09 -3.79
CA ILE A 91 -5.71 -9.75 -2.41
C ILE A 91 -6.27 -8.37 -2.02
N ALA A 92 -6.10 -7.36 -2.87
CA ALA A 92 -6.58 -6.00 -2.67
C ALA A 92 -8.12 -5.97 -2.57
N GLN A 93 -8.84 -6.60 -3.51
CA GLN A 93 -10.31 -6.62 -3.53
C GLN A 93 -10.89 -7.21 -2.25
N LYS A 94 -10.36 -8.35 -1.80
CA LYS A 94 -10.82 -8.99 -0.56
C LYS A 94 -10.55 -8.12 0.66
N THR A 95 -9.42 -7.42 0.67
CA THR A 95 -9.03 -6.52 1.76
C THR A 95 -9.93 -5.28 1.81
N ILE A 96 -10.25 -4.67 0.66
CA ILE A 96 -11.22 -3.57 0.54
C ILE A 96 -12.56 -4.00 1.13
N ASN A 97 -13.06 -5.16 0.72
CA ASN A 97 -14.34 -5.69 1.20
C ASN A 97 -14.34 -5.85 2.74
N GLU A 98 -13.27 -6.41 3.32
CA GLU A 98 -13.17 -6.59 4.77
C GLU A 98 -13.06 -5.27 5.54
N ILE A 99 -12.30 -4.28 5.05
CA ILE A 99 -12.23 -2.94 5.63
C ILE A 99 -13.63 -2.30 5.64
N ARG A 100 -14.35 -2.38 4.52
CA ARG A 100 -15.68 -1.80 4.37
C ARG A 100 -16.75 -2.45 5.25
N THR A 101 -16.48 -3.60 5.86
CA THR A 101 -17.36 -4.16 6.91
C THR A 101 -17.31 -3.38 8.23
N VAL A 102 -16.28 -2.56 8.46
CA VAL A 102 -16.08 -1.82 9.71
C VAL A 102 -15.91 -0.32 9.53
N ASP A 103 -15.49 0.15 8.36
CA ASP A 103 -15.24 1.56 8.04
C ASP A 103 -15.65 1.86 6.58
N SER A 104 -16.74 2.61 6.41
CA SER A 104 -17.32 2.97 5.12
C SER A 104 -16.92 4.36 4.61
N GLU A 105 -16.00 5.05 5.27
CA GLU A 105 -15.70 6.47 4.99
C GLU A 105 -14.24 6.68 4.57
N THR A 106 -13.30 6.11 5.32
CA THR A 106 -11.87 6.38 5.14
C THR A 106 -11.38 5.93 3.76
N VAL A 107 -10.54 6.76 3.12
CA VAL A 107 -9.91 6.47 1.82
C VAL A 107 -9.11 5.17 1.91
N ILE A 108 -9.18 4.33 0.87
CA ILE A 108 -8.26 3.20 0.72
C ILE A 108 -7.33 3.48 -0.46
N VAL A 109 -6.02 3.45 -0.19
CA VAL A 109 -4.97 3.67 -1.17
C VAL A 109 -4.38 2.31 -1.59
N VAL A 110 -4.34 2.06 -2.90
CA VAL A 110 -3.95 0.76 -3.48
C VAL A 110 -2.77 0.93 -4.42
N GLY A 111 -1.61 0.42 -3.99
CA GLY A 111 -0.44 0.27 -4.84
C GLY A 111 -0.57 -0.85 -5.87
N GLY A 112 0.28 -0.83 -6.90
CA GLY A 112 0.39 -1.81 -7.98
C GLY A 112 1.41 -2.91 -7.72
N ASN A 113 1.34 -3.99 -8.52
CA ASN A 113 2.44 -4.96 -8.57
C ASN A 113 3.64 -4.35 -9.33
N HIS A 114 4.81 -4.97 -9.23
CA HIS A 114 6.09 -4.45 -9.74
C HIS A 114 6.49 -3.12 -9.07
N TRP A 115 6.58 -3.16 -7.73
CA TRP A 115 6.98 -2.02 -6.90
C TRP A 115 6.12 -0.78 -7.12
N SER A 116 4.84 -0.98 -7.42
CA SER A 116 3.93 0.12 -7.74
C SER A 116 4.43 1.03 -8.87
N SER A 117 5.30 0.55 -9.77
CA SER A 117 5.96 1.41 -10.76
C SER A 117 4.96 2.16 -11.64
N ALA A 118 5.06 3.49 -11.68
CA ALA A 118 4.27 4.34 -12.56
C ALA A 118 4.56 4.02 -14.03
N MET A 119 5.84 3.81 -14.36
CA MET A 119 6.30 3.55 -15.72
C MET A 119 5.74 2.26 -16.30
N GLN A 120 5.45 1.27 -15.45
CA GLN A 120 4.92 -0.04 -15.86
C GLN A 120 3.46 -0.25 -15.45
N TRP A 121 2.77 0.83 -15.05
CA TRP A 121 1.44 0.71 -14.47
C TRP A 121 0.45 0.10 -15.46
N GLN A 122 0.47 0.57 -16.71
CA GLN A 122 -0.46 0.09 -17.74
C GLN A 122 -0.23 -1.38 -18.09
N GLU A 123 1.01 -1.87 -18.10
CA GLU A 123 1.30 -3.27 -18.40
C GLU A 123 1.02 -4.21 -17.22
N VAL A 124 1.31 -3.76 -15.99
CA VAL A 124 1.35 -4.65 -14.83
C VAL A 124 0.12 -4.51 -13.91
N SER A 125 -0.39 -3.30 -13.76
CA SER A 125 -1.37 -2.96 -12.71
C SER A 125 -2.67 -2.34 -13.23
N ASP A 126 -2.84 -2.21 -14.56
CA ASP A 126 -4.05 -1.66 -15.20
C ASP A 126 -5.33 -2.38 -14.73
N SER A 127 -5.25 -3.70 -14.45
CA SER A 127 -6.38 -4.48 -13.92
C SER A 127 -6.96 -3.95 -12.61
N LEU A 128 -6.19 -3.18 -11.81
CA LEU A 128 -6.66 -2.59 -10.55
C LEU A 128 -7.77 -1.56 -10.76
N ARG A 129 -7.93 -0.98 -11.95
CA ARG A 129 -9.07 -0.09 -12.27
C ARG A 129 -10.44 -0.77 -12.12
N ASN A 130 -10.46 -2.10 -12.14
CA ASN A 130 -11.67 -2.90 -11.97
C ASN A 130 -11.96 -3.27 -10.51
N LEU A 131 -11.17 -2.77 -9.55
CA LEU A 131 -11.48 -2.91 -8.13
C LEU A 131 -12.77 -2.16 -7.80
N VAL A 132 -13.59 -2.76 -6.95
CA VAL A 132 -14.86 -2.20 -6.51
C VAL A 132 -14.78 -1.84 -5.04
N ASP A 133 -15.04 -0.57 -4.75
CA ASP A 133 -15.27 -0.07 -3.40
C ASP A 133 -16.72 0.40 -3.27
N PRO A 134 -17.53 -0.19 -2.36
CA PRO A 134 -18.90 0.29 -2.12
C PRO A 134 -18.96 1.75 -1.65
N ALA A 135 -17.89 2.29 -1.05
CA ALA A 135 -17.81 3.71 -0.67
C ALA A 135 -17.32 4.62 -1.81
N GLN A 136 -16.92 4.04 -2.95
CA GLN A 136 -16.37 4.77 -4.10
C GLN A 136 -15.19 5.68 -3.73
N ASN A 137 -14.35 5.25 -2.78
CA ASN A 137 -13.29 6.07 -2.20
C ASN A 137 -11.92 5.38 -2.24
N LEU A 138 -11.55 4.93 -3.45
CA LEU A 138 -10.23 4.37 -3.75
C LEU A 138 -9.32 5.43 -4.37
N ILE A 139 -8.04 5.39 -4.01
CA ILE A 139 -6.96 6.09 -4.69
C ILE A 139 -5.92 5.04 -5.13
N PHE A 140 -5.44 5.16 -6.36
CA PHE A 140 -4.32 4.34 -6.83
C PHE A 140 -3.00 5.06 -6.58
N GLU A 141 -2.01 4.33 -6.08
CA GLU A 141 -0.70 4.86 -5.71
C GLU A 141 0.37 4.25 -6.61
N ALA A 142 1.16 5.08 -7.28
CA ALA A 142 2.28 4.65 -8.10
C ALA A 142 3.57 5.34 -7.66
N HIS A 143 4.70 4.66 -7.82
CA HIS A 143 6.03 5.12 -7.44
C HIS A 143 6.84 5.44 -8.68
N CYS A 144 7.62 6.52 -8.62
CA CYS A 144 8.51 6.93 -9.68
C CYS A 144 9.80 7.51 -9.10
N TYR A 145 10.92 6.90 -9.44
CA TYR A 145 12.26 7.43 -9.21
C TYR A 145 12.89 7.79 -10.56
N PHE A 146 14.03 8.48 -10.55
CA PHE A 146 14.65 9.07 -11.76
C PHE A 146 16.05 8.50 -12.08
N ASP A 147 16.55 7.58 -11.25
CA ASP A 147 17.73 6.79 -11.59
C ASP A 147 17.41 5.81 -12.71
N LYS A 148 18.46 5.32 -13.38
CA LYS A 148 18.36 4.59 -14.64
C LYS A 148 17.46 3.37 -14.56
N ASP A 149 17.54 2.63 -13.46
CA ASP A 149 16.76 1.42 -13.21
C ASP A 149 15.45 1.69 -12.44
N GLY A 150 15.18 2.95 -12.06
CA GLY A 150 13.98 3.36 -11.33
C GLY A 150 13.92 2.84 -9.89
N SER A 151 15.04 2.39 -9.32
CA SER A 151 15.09 1.83 -7.96
C SER A 151 15.10 2.88 -6.85
N GLY A 152 15.41 4.13 -7.17
CA GLY A 152 15.58 5.21 -6.20
C GLY A 152 16.88 5.13 -5.39
N VAL A 153 17.85 4.32 -5.80
CA VAL A 153 19.12 4.16 -5.07
C VAL A 153 20.19 5.17 -5.51
N TYR A 154 20.12 5.66 -6.76
CA TYR A 154 21.02 6.70 -7.31
C TYR A 154 22.51 6.38 -7.07
N LYS A 155 23.00 5.28 -7.65
CA LYS A 155 24.38 4.81 -7.41
C LYS A 155 25.41 5.54 -8.26
N HIS A 156 24.97 6.19 -9.33
CA HIS A 156 25.84 6.80 -10.33
C HIS A 156 25.61 8.31 -10.46
N SER A 157 26.48 8.98 -11.21
CA SER A 157 26.31 10.39 -11.56
C SER A 157 25.08 10.61 -12.47
N TYR A 158 24.66 11.88 -12.59
CA TYR A 158 23.53 12.27 -13.43
C TYR A 158 23.61 11.71 -14.86
N ASP A 159 24.79 11.82 -15.49
CA ASP A 159 25.02 11.35 -16.87
C ASP A 159 25.02 9.81 -16.95
N GLU A 160 25.59 9.13 -15.97
CA GLU A 160 25.63 7.66 -15.91
C GLU A 160 24.24 7.05 -15.65
N GLU A 161 23.43 7.72 -14.83
CA GLU A 161 22.01 7.40 -14.61
C GLU A 161 21.14 7.73 -15.83
N GLN A 162 21.69 8.42 -16.84
CA GLN A 162 20.96 8.90 -18.02
C GLN A 162 19.78 9.78 -17.62
N ALA A 163 19.92 10.54 -16.54
CA ALA A 163 18.90 11.48 -16.12
C ALA A 163 18.79 12.63 -17.13
N TYR A 164 17.58 13.16 -17.30
CA TYR A 164 17.29 14.33 -18.12
C TYR A 164 16.09 15.08 -17.52
N PRO A 165 15.89 16.39 -17.82
CA PRO A 165 14.90 17.22 -17.14
C PRO A 165 13.45 16.70 -17.12
N ASN A 166 13.07 15.89 -18.11
CA ASN A 166 11.70 15.38 -18.28
C ASN A 166 11.53 13.90 -17.91
N ILE A 167 12.55 13.24 -17.36
CA ILE A 167 12.50 11.78 -17.11
C ILE A 167 11.32 11.36 -16.22
N GLY A 168 10.91 12.21 -15.28
CA GLY A 168 9.73 11.96 -14.45
C GLY A 168 8.40 12.10 -15.18
N ILE A 169 8.34 12.92 -16.24
CA ILE A 169 7.15 13.06 -17.09
C ILE A 169 7.03 11.83 -17.98
N ASP A 170 8.14 11.37 -18.56
CA ASP A 170 8.16 10.25 -19.51
C ASP A 170 7.93 8.88 -18.82
N ARG A 171 7.91 8.84 -17.48
CA ARG A 171 7.69 7.63 -16.65
C ARG A 171 6.28 7.52 -16.07
N VAL A 172 5.33 8.38 -16.46
CA VAL A 172 3.95 8.41 -15.92
C VAL A 172 2.91 8.47 -17.04
#